data_AF-A0A2Z5JUV9-F1
#
_entry.id   AF-A0A2Z5JUV9-F1
#
_cell.length_a   1.000
_cell.length_b   1.000
_cell.length_c   1.000
_cell.angle_alpha   90.00
_cell.angle_beta   90.00
_cell.angle_gamma   90.00
#
_symmetry.space_group_name_H-M   'P 1'
#
loop_
_entity.id
_entity.type
_entity.pdbx_description
1 polymer ?
#
loop_
_entity_poly.entity_id
_entity_poly.type
_entity_poly.pdbx_seq_one_letter_code
_entity_poly.pdbx_strand_id
1 'polypeptide(L)'
;MTTTVRMTEPLPPPPVQVTPRIPVTRCYRFELVKLVAHWRIRLLLLACWVAPGLFVAGVSEQSTLPSDTLFGRWMHATGWAGPLVTLGFAGTWALPLLTSVVAGDVFASEDRLGTWRHLLVAVRSPRRIFAAKALASLTVILLLVAGLACSSTVGGVLAVGNQPLVGLDGHLLPPADAAEKVLLAWACVLAPTLALAGIGLLGSVALGRSPVGLLLPAVVALAMQLAQMMPLPVAVRLSLPGSAFLSWNGLFTSPAQLAPLLTGIAVSLVWAVTATALAYLLFLRRDFTNPTDDGSARRAVVAGALPLVGLIAVTTVVVTATTTATGSGITQDKVQRSLATAFAHLYRMQTAQLNRPAVTEARLQATAACDKGSDRVAAEGPGNDWRCVVSWHLPGVEAAGSAVYQLDVTPDGRFVADGDGPKEVNGYFLVRTPTGDAPNPLWQFDGDVELLSPSKG
;
A
#
# COMPACT_ATOMS: atom_id res chain seq x y z
N MET A 1 -92.49 -5.21 -31.02
CA MET A 1 -91.59 -6.00 -30.16
C MET A 1 -90.20 -5.43 -30.31
N THR A 2 -89.74 -4.69 -29.31
CA THR A 2 -88.47 -3.96 -29.33
C THR A 2 -87.43 -4.83 -28.64
N THR A 3 -86.44 -5.31 -29.38
CA THR A 3 -85.40 -6.21 -28.87
C THR A 3 -84.32 -5.39 -28.19
N THR A 4 -84.28 -5.39 -26.85
CA THR A 4 -83.19 -4.83 -26.07
C THR A 4 -81.98 -5.76 -26.07
N VAL A 5 -80.90 -5.35 -26.73
CA VAL A 5 -79.57 -5.98 -26.65
C VAL A 5 -78.96 -5.62 -25.31
N ARG A 6 -78.67 -6.64 -24.48
CA ARG A 6 -77.99 -6.49 -23.20
C ARG A 6 -76.50 -6.28 -23.47
N MET A 7 -75.98 -5.06 -23.27
CA MET A 7 -74.55 -4.80 -23.30
C MET A 7 -73.88 -5.54 -22.14
N THR A 8 -72.99 -6.48 -22.47
CA THR A 8 -72.13 -7.15 -21.51
C THR A 8 -71.04 -6.17 -21.06
N GLU A 9 -70.97 -5.95 -19.75
CA GLU A 9 -69.96 -5.09 -19.13
C GLU A 9 -68.54 -5.65 -19.35
N PRO A 10 -67.53 -4.82 -19.69
CA PRO A 10 -66.17 -5.31 -19.93
C PRO A 10 -65.58 -5.87 -18.62
N LEU A 11 -65.02 -7.09 -18.68
CA LEU A 11 -64.30 -7.66 -17.55
C LEU A 11 -63.16 -6.71 -17.11
N PRO A 12 -62.98 -6.45 -15.81
CA PRO A 12 -61.87 -5.62 -15.34
C PRO A 12 -60.53 -6.26 -15.78
N PRO A 13 -59.56 -5.46 -16.25
CA PRO A 13 -58.28 -5.99 -16.68
C PRO A 13 -57.62 -6.76 -15.53
N PRO A 14 -56.98 -7.91 -15.80
CA PRO A 14 -56.32 -8.68 -14.76
C PRO A 14 -55.32 -7.78 -14.02
N PRO A 15 -55.21 -7.90 -12.69
CA PRO A 15 -54.27 -7.10 -11.92
C PRO A 15 -52.88 -7.30 -12.51
N VAL A 16 -52.25 -6.19 -12.92
CA VAL A 16 -50.88 -6.21 -13.46
C VAL A 16 -50.00 -6.80 -12.36
N GLN A 17 -49.57 -8.05 -12.55
CA GLN A 17 -48.62 -8.68 -11.66
C GLN A 17 -47.29 -7.93 -11.80
N VAL A 18 -47.06 -6.98 -10.90
CA VAL A 18 -45.77 -6.30 -10.78
C VAL A 18 -44.77 -7.35 -10.31
N THR A 19 -44.08 -7.96 -11.28
CA THR A 19 -43.01 -8.92 -11.00
C THR A 19 -42.00 -8.24 -10.08
N PRO A 20 -41.73 -8.80 -8.88
CA PRO A 20 -40.88 -8.15 -7.90
C PRO A 20 -39.47 -7.95 -8.48
N ARG A 21 -38.95 -6.73 -8.36
CA ARG A 21 -37.61 -6.39 -8.85
C ARG A 21 -36.56 -7.29 -8.21
N ILE A 22 -35.65 -7.86 -9.01
CA ILE A 22 -34.61 -8.80 -8.55
C ILE A 22 -33.78 -8.17 -7.41
N PRO A 23 -33.62 -8.84 -6.26
CA PRO A 23 -32.84 -8.31 -5.14
C PRO A 23 -31.35 -8.26 -5.49
N VAL A 24 -30.64 -7.27 -4.92
CA VAL A 24 -29.20 -7.05 -5.14
C VAL A 24 -28.38 -8.29 -4.79
N THR A 25 -28.80 -9.06 -3.78
CA THR A 25 -28.12 -10.30 -3.36
C THR A 25 -28.05 -11.36 -4.45
N ARG A 26 -29.12 -11.54 -5.26
CA ARG A 26 -29.11 -12.48 -6.38
C ARG A 26 -28.21 -11.98 -7.52
N CYS A 27 -28.28 -10.69 -7.83
CA CYS A 27 -27.38 -10.07 -8.81
C CYS A 27 -25.91 -10.19 -8.37
N TYR A 28 -25.62 -9.91 -7.10
CA TYR A 28 -24.28 -10.03 -6.54
C TYR A 28 -23.74 -11.47 -6.63
N ARG A 29 -24.53 -12.48 -6.24
CA ARG A 29 -24.13 -13.89 -6.38
C ARG A 29 -23.84 -14.28 -7.82
N PHE A 30 -24.69 -13.82 -8.75
CA PHE A 30 -24.48 -14.06 -10.18
C PHE A 30 -23.16 -13.42 -10.66
N GLU A 31 -22.91 -12.16 -10.32
CA GLU A 31 -21.67 -11.47 -10.70
C GLU A 31 -20.43 -12.11 -10.07
N LEU A 32 -20.51 -12.58 -8.83
CA LEU A 32 -19.42 -13.29 -8.16
C LEU A 32 -19.10 -14.61 -8.87
N VAL A 33 -20.11 -15.44 -9.17
CA VAL A 33 -19.94 -16.69 -9.92
C VAL A 33 -19.37 -16.40 -11.30
N LYS A 34 -19.85 -15.35 -11.96
CA LYS A 34 -19.33 -14.91 -13.25
C LYS A 34 -17.84 -14.56 -13.15
N LEU A 35 -17.43 -13.70 -12.23
CA LEU A 35 -16.02 -13.33 -12.06
C LEU A 35 -15.14 -14.54 -11.77
N VAL A 36 -15.52 -15.40 -10.83
CA VAL A 36 -14.76 -16.61 -10.48
C VAL A 36 -14.81 -17.67 -11.59
N ALA A 37 -15.77 -17.62 -12.51
CA ALA A 37 -15.78 -18.47 -13.68
C ALA A 37 -14.73 -18.09 -14.73
N HIS A 38 -14.25 -16.85 -14.73
CA HIS A 38 -13.20 -16.42 -15.66
C HIS A 38 -11.86 -17.05 -15.27
N TRP A 39 -11.24 -17.75 -16.23
CA TRP A 39 -9.95 -18.43 -16.01
C TRP A 39 -8.86 -17.48 -15.50
N ARG A 40 -8.86 -16.22 -15.96
CA ARG A 40 -7.92 -15.18 -15.50
C ARG A 40 -8.03 -14.94 -14.00
N ILE A 41 -9.25 -14.80 -13.48
CA ILE A 41 -9.50 -14.58 -12.05
C ILE A 41 -9.12 -15.81 -11.24
N ARG A 42 -9.41 -17.02 -11.73
CA ARG A 42 -8.98 -18.27 -11.07
C ARG A 42 -7.45 -18.37 -10.97
N LEU A 43 -6.75 -18.03 -12.05
CA LEU A 43 -5.29 -18.02 -12.08
C LEU A 43 -4.73 -16.98 -11.12
N LEU A 44 -5.32 -15.78 -11.08
CA LEU A 44 -4.91 -14.74 -10.12
C LEU A 44 -5.16 -15.17 -8.66
N LEU A 45 -6.31 -15.80 -8.37
CA LEU A 45 -6.59 -16.36 -7.04
C LEU A 45 -5.55 -17.42 -6.67
N LEU A 46 -5.31 -18.40 -7.54
CA LEU A 46 -4.28 -19.42 -7.30
C LEU A 46 -2.90 -18.78 -7.06
N ALA A 47 -2.51 -17.84 -7.93
CA ALA A 47 -1.24 -17.14 -7.81
C ALA A 47 -1.13 -16.37 -6.50
N CYS A 48 -2.15 -15.61 -6.08
CA CYS A 48 -2.12 -14.83 -4.85
C CYS A 48 -2.05 -15.72 -3.60
N TRP A 49 -2.69 -16.90 -3.62
CA TRP A 49 -2.72 -17.81 -2.48
C TRP A 49 -1.51 -18.74 -2.39
N VAL A 50 -0.74 -18.91 -3.47
CA VAL A 50 0.38 -19.85 -3.52
C VAL A 50 1.73 -19.19 -3.75
N ALA A 51 1.82 -18.25 -4.71
CA ALA A 51 3.10 -17.71 -5.15
C ALA A 51 3.89 -16.97 -4.06
N PRO A 52 3.29 -16.13 -3.19
CA PRO A 52 4.04 -15.46 -2.13
C PRO A 52 4.67 -16.42 -1.12
N GLY A 53 3.92 -17.45 -0.70
CA GLY A 53 4.46 -18.47 0.21
C GLY A 53 5.61 -19.25 -0.41
N LEU A 54 5.49 -19.64 -1.68
CA LEU A 54 6.57 -20.29 -2.42
C LEU A 54 7.78 -19.38 -2.63
N PHE A 55 7.56 -18.09 -2.89
CA PHE A 55 8.63 -17.11 -3.00
C PHE A 55 9.42 -17.00 -1.71
N VAL A 56 8.75 -16.84 -0.56
CA VAL A 56 9.44 -16.74 0.74
C VAL A 56 10.19 -18.04 1.08
N ALA A 57 9.59 -19.21 0.82
CA ALA A 57 10.27 -20.49 0.98
C ALA A 57 11.50 -20.61 0.07
N GLY A 58 11.39 -20.24 -1.20
CA GLY A 58 12.52 -20.26 -2.14
C GLY A 58 13.65 -19.31 -1.74
N VAL A 59 13.34 -18.12 -1.24
CA VAL A 59 14.35 -17.19 -0.72
C VAL A 59 15.03 -17.78 0.53
N SER A 60 14.32 -18.52 1.38
CA SER A 60 14.90 -19.12 2.57
C SER A 60 15.98 -20.18 2.28
N GLU A 61 15.94 -20.79 1.10
CA GLU A 61 16.94 -21.77 0.63
C GLU A 61 18.12 -21.14 -0.12
N GLN A 62 18.01 -19.86 -0.49
CA GLN A 62 19.07 -19.14 -1.22
C GLN A 62 20.10 -18.55 -0.25
N SER A 63 21.31 -18.30 -0.76
CA SER A 63 22.35 -17.58 -0.01
C SER A 63 22.30 -16.06 -0.22
N THR A 64 21.52 -15.60 -1.21
CA THR A 64 21.37 -14.18 -1.57
C THR A 64 20.02 -13.66 -1.12
N LEU A 65 20.01 -12.51 -0.47
CA LEU A 65 18.81 -11.83 0.02
C LEU A 65 18.45 -10.65 -0.87
N PRO A 66 17.16 -10.28 -0.98
CA PRO A 66 16.73 -9.06 -1.66
C PRO A 66 17.01 -7.83 -0.77
N SER A 67 18.30 -7.50 -0.57
CA SER A 67 18.77 -6.47 0.37
C SER A 67 18.32 -5.05 0.07
N ASP A 68 17.90 -4.78 -1.17
CA ASP A 68 17.37 -3.47 -1.60
C ASP A 68 15.89 -3.28 -1.27
N THR A 69 15.21 -4.35 -0.85
CA THR A 69 13.82 -4.31 -0.44
C THR A 69 13.72 -4.14 1.07
N LEU A 70 12.78 -3.30 1.53
CA LEU A 70 12.52 -3.09 2.95
C LEU A 70 12.23 -4.41 3.67
N PHE A 71 12.92 -4.66 4.79
CA PHE A 71 12.93 -5.93 5.53
C PHE A 71 13.56 -7.12 4.80
N GLY A 72 14.05 -6.96 3.57
CA GLY A 72 14.66 -8.03 2.78
C GLY A 72 15.89 -8.65 3.46
N ARG A 73 16.69 -7.84 4.16
CA ARG A 73 17.86 -8.30 4.93
C ARG A 73 17.50 -9.22 6.10
N TRP A 74 16.26 -9.14 6.58
CA TRP A 74 15.78 -9.90 7.73
C TRP A 74 15.07 -11.20 7.34
N MET A 75 14.97 -11.52 6.05
CA MET A 75 14.20 -12.69 5.57
C MET A 75 14.75 -14.04 6.05
N HIS A 76 16.06 -14.18 6.30
CA HIS A 76 16.59 -15.40 6.94
C HIS A 76 16.51 -15.36 8.48
N ALA A 77 16.34 -14.18 9.07
CA ALA A 77 16.33 -14.02 10.52
C ALA A 77 14.94 -14.26 11.12
N THR A 78 13.87 -13.92 10.40
CA THR A 78 12.49 -14.04 10.89
C THR A 78 11.50 -14.31 9.76
N GLY A 79 10.51 -15.18 10.04
CA GLY A 79 9.40 -15.45 9.14
C GLY A 79 8.47 -14.25 8.94
N TRP A 80 8.51 -13.24 9.81
CA TRP A 80 7.66 -12.04 9.71
C TRP A 80 8.16 -11.03 8.67
N ALA A 81 9.41 -11.14 8.20
CA ALA A 81 9.93 -10.29 7.13
C ALA A 81 9.30 -10.64 5.77
N GLY A 82 9.01 -11.92 5.52
CA GLY A 82 8.41 -12.41 4.28
C GLY A 82 7.11 -11.69 3.86
N PRO A 83 6.08 -11.57 4.73
CA PRO A 83 4.87 -10.83 4.41
C PRO A 83 5.08 -9.33 4.19
N LEU A 84 6.09 -8.70 4.81
CA LEU A 84 6.38 -7.27 4.64
C LEU A 84 7.10 -6.99 3.32
N VAL A 85 8.07 -7.84 2.95
CA VAL A 85 8.72 -7.81 1.64
C VAL A 85 7.70 -8.01 0.53
N THR A 86 6.81 -8.99 0.71
CA THR A 86 5.69 -9.24 -0.22
C THR A 86 4.76 -8.03 -0.29
N LEU A 87 4.43 -7.40 0.84
CA LEU A 87 3.58 -6.22 0.91
C LEU A 87 4.17 -5.04 0.13
N GLY A 88 5.47 -4.75 0.31
CA GLY A 88 6.16 -3.68 -0.41
C GLY A 88 6.15 -3.89 -1.93
N PHE A 89 6.43 -5.13 -2.37
CA PHE A 89 6.33 -5.50 -3.79
C PHE A 89 4.88 -5.42 -4.31
N ALA A 90 3.93 -5.94 -3.53
CA ALA A 90 2.52 -6.00 -3.93
C ALA A 90 1.91 -4.61 -4.02
N GLY A 91 2.15 -3.73 -3.05
CA GLY A 91 1.68 -2.33 -3.07
C GLY A 91 2.17 -1.58 -4.30
N THR A 92 3.43 -1.79 -4.67
CA THR A 92 4.06 -1.10 -5.78
C THR A 92 3.60 -1.64 -7.15
N TRP A 93 3.55 -2.96 -7.31
CA TRP A 93 3.38 -3.60 -8.62
C TRP A 93 2.12 -4.45 -8.73
N ALA A 94 1.88 -5.36 -7.79
CA ALA A 94 0.84 -6.37 -7.94
C ALA A 94 -0.58 -5.80 -7.76
N LEU A 95 -0.84 -5.04 -6.70
CA LEU A 95 -2.16 -4.53 -6.36
C LEU A 95 -2.73 -3.59 -7.44
N PRO A 96 -1.95 -2.68 -8.06
CA PRO A 96 -2.42 -1.93 -9.23
C PRO A 96 -2.83 -2.81 -10.42
N LEU A 97 -2.10 -3.89 -10.68
CA LEU A 97 -2.40 -4.82 -11.77
C LEU A 97 -3.63 -5.70 -11.45
N LEU A 98 -3.74 -6.17 -10.22
CA LEU A 98 -4.88 -6.97 -9.76
C LEU A 98 -6.17 -6.14 -9.79
N THR A 99 -6.14 -4.91 -9.27
CA THR A 99 -7.29 -3.99 -9.31
C THR A 99 -7.67 -3.62 -10.75
N SER A 100 -6.67 -3.40 -11.63
CA SER A 100 -6.86 -3.21 -13.07
C SER A 100 -7.65 -4.37 -13.71
N VAL A 101 -7.22 -5.61 -13.49
CA VAL A 101 -7.88 -6.78 -14.10
C VAL A 101 -9.31 -6.98 -13.56
N VAL A 102 -9.54 -6.77 -12.27
CA VAL A 102 -10.83 -7.06 -11.63
C VAL A 102 -11.83 -5.92 -11.78
N ALA A 103 -11.45 -4.70 -11.41
CA ALA A 103 -12.34 -3.53 -11.43
C ALA A 103 -12.39 -2.85 -12.80
N GLY A 104 -11.26 -2.82 -13.53
CA GLY A 104 -11.17 -2.21 -14.85
C GLY A 104 -12.00 -2.93 -15.93
N ASP A 105 -12.29 -4.22 -15.75
CA ASP A 105 -13.02 -5.02 -16.75
C ASP A 105 -14.49 -5.29 -16.43
N VAL A 106 -14.94 -5.02 -15.19
CA VAL A 106 -16.25 -5.51 -14.72
C VAL A 106 -17.45 -4.90 -15.46
N PHE A 107 -17.31 -3.68 -15.99
CA PHE A 107 -18.31 -3.04 -16.87
C PHE A 107 -17.91 -3.11 -18.35
N ALA A 108 -16.64 -2.87 -18.66
CA ALA A 108 -16.11 -2.88 -20.03
C ALA A 108 -16.28 -4.25 -20.73
N SER A 109 -16.22 -5.36 -19.99
CA SER A 109 -16.51 -6.69 -20.55
C SER A 109 -17.94 -6.82 -21.08
N GLU A 110 -18.91 -6.17 -20.44
CA GLU A 110 -20.31 -6.19 -20.89
C GLU A 110 -20.51 -5.35 -22.15
N ASP A 111 -19.74 -4.27 -22.28
CA ASP A 111 -19.72 -3.43 -23.47
C ASP A 111 -19.18 -4.18 -24.69
N ARG A 112 -18.11 -4.96 -24.49
CA ARG A 112 -17.50 -5.78 -25.55
C ARG A 112 -18.37 -6.97 -25.94
N LEU A 113 -19.02 -7.61 -24.97
CA LEU A 113 -19.88 -8.77 -25.20
C LEU A 113 -21.33 -8.39 -25.58
N GLY A 114 -21.71 -7.11 -25.46
CA GLY A 114 -23.05 -6.63 -25.80
C GLY A 114 -24.16 -7.11 -24.87
N THR A 115 -23.85 -7.43 -23.61
CA THR A 115 -24.77 -8.10 -22.67
C THR A 115 -25.72 -7.14 -21.94
N TRP A 116 -25.54 -5.82 -22.08
CA TRP A 116 -26.33 -4.80 -21.37
C TRP A 116 -27.84 -4.91 -21.54
N ARG A 117 -28.31 -5.19 -22.77
CA ARG A 117 -29.76 -5.30 -23.05
C ARG A 117 -30.41 -6.39 -22.20
N HIS A 118 -29.76 -7.54 -22.09
CA HIS A 118 -30.23 -8.68 -21.30
C HIS A 118 -30.24 -8.35 -19.80
N LEU A 119 -29.17 -7.73 -19.29
CA LEU A 119 -29.07 -7.36 -17.88
C LEU A 119 -30.11 -6.32 -17.46
N LEU A 120 -30.34 -5.31 -18.30
CA LEU A 120 -31.31 -4.26 -18.02
C LEU A 120 -32.76 -4.79 -18.03
N VAL A 121 -33.09 -5.70 -18.96
CA VAL A 121 -34.41 -6.35 -19.01
C VAL A 121 -34.63 -7.26 -17.81
N ALA A 122 -33.60 -8.01 -17.39
CA ALA A 122 -33.68 -8.93 -16.26
C ALA A 122 -33.78 -8.20 -14.92
N VAL A 123 -32.86 -7.27 -14.62
CA VAL A 123 -32.76 -6.64 -13.29
C VAL A 123 -33.67 -5.41 -13.16
N ARG A 124 -33.96 -4.72 -14.27
CA ARG A 124 -34.83 -3.52 -14.34
C ARG A 124 -34.39 -2.37 -13.41
N SER A 125 -33.11 -2.31 -13.03
CA SER A 125 -32.58 -1.24 -12.20
C SER A 125 -31.05 -1.06 -12.37
N PRO A 126 -30.59 0.02 -13.04
CA PRO A 126 -29.16 0.31 -13.18
C PRO A 126 -28.43 0.43 -11.83
N ARG A 127 -29.08 1.03 -10.81
CA ARG A 127 -28.50 1.17 -9.47
C ARG A 127 -28.12 -0.17 -8.84
N ARG A 128 -28.99 -1.17 -8.98
CA ARG A 128 -28.75 -2.52 -8.43
C ARG A 128 -27.66 -3.26 -9.20
N ILE A 129 -27.61 -3.08 -10.52
CA ILE A 129 -26.55 -3.67 -11.36
C ILE A 129 -25.18 -3.11 -10.96
N PHE A 130 -25.08 -1.78 -10.84
CA PHE A 130 -23.83 -1.13 -10.43
C PHE A 130 -23.38 -1.62 -9.04
N ALA A 131 -24.28 -1.60 -8.05
CA ALA A 131 -23.96 -2.05 -6.70
C ALA A 131 -23.52 -3.53 -6.67
N ALA A 132 -24.22 -4.41 -7.39
CA ALA A 132 -23.87 -5.83 -7.45
C ALA A 132 -22.47 -6.06 -8.07
N LYS A 133 -22.16 -5.40 -9.19
CA LYS A 133 -20.85 -5.49 -9.86
C LYS A 133 -19.73 -4.90 -9.02
N ALA A 134 -19.93 -3.72 -8.42
CA ALA A 134 -18.95 -3.07 -7.55
C ALA A 134 -18.66 -3.93 -6.30
N LEU A 135 -19.69 -4.47 -5.65
CA LEU A 135 -19.51 -5.35 -4.48
C LEU A 135 -18.85 -6.69 -4.83
N ALA A 136 -19.19 -7.28 -5.99
CA ALA A 136 -18.55 -8.51 -6.45
C ALA A 136 -17.07 -8.28 -6.77
N SER A 137 -16.74 -7.19 -7.47
CA SER A 137 -15.37 -6.76 -7.75
C SER A 137 -14.58 -6.53 -6.45
N LEU A 138 -15.17 -5.80 -5.50
CA LEU A 138 -14.60 -5.58 -4.17
C LEU A 138 -14.31 -6.90 -3.46
N THR A 139 -15.27 -7.84 -3.45
CA THR A 139 -15.10 -9.14 -2.80
C THR A 139 -13.90 -9.90 -3.38
N VAL A 140 -13.78 -9.94 -4.71
CA VAL A 140 -12.65 -10.61 -5.38
C VAL A 140 -11.32 -9.92 -5.05
N ILE A 141 -11.27 -8.58 -5.06
CA ILE A 141 -10.06 -7.83 -4.69
C ILE A 141 -9.65 -8.14 -3.25
N LEU A 142 -10.59 -8.13 -2.29
CA LEU A 142 -10.31 -8.47 -0.90
C LEU A 142 -9.80 -9.91 -0.75
N LEU A 143 -10.35 -10.87 -1.50
CA LEU A 143 -9.87 -12.26 -1.50
C LEU A 143 -8.46 -12.40 -2.09
N LEU A 144 -8.11 -11.59 -3.10
CA LEU A 144 -6.76 -11.56 -3.65
C LEU A 144 -5.76 -10.99 -2.64
N VAL A 145 -6.08 -9.86 -2.00
CA VAL A 145 -5.23 -9.25 -0.96
C VAL A 145 -5.07 -10.20 0.24
N ALA A 146 -6.17 -10.80 0.71
CA ALA A 146 -6.13 -11.79 1.78
C ALA A 146 -5.27 -12.99 1.40
N GLY A 147 -5.36 -13.47 0.15
CA GLY A 147 -4.48 -14.52 -0.36
C GLY A 147 -3.00 -14.14 -0.26
N LEU A 148 -2.64 -12.94 -0.71
CA LEU A 148 -1.25 -12.44 -0.64
C LEU A 148 -0.74 -12.38 0.80
N ALA A 149 -1.54 -11.81 1.71
CA ALA A 149 -1.24 -11.72 3.14
C ALA A 149 -1.07 -13.10 3.78
N CYS A 150 -2.06 -13.97 3.64
CA CYS A 150 -2.06 -15.29 4.26
C CYS A 150 -0.94 -16.17 3.68
N SER A 151 -0.77 -16.18 2.36
CA SER A 151 0.25 -17.00 1.68
C SER A 151 1.67 -16.62 2.12
N SER A 152 1.99 -15.32 2.12
CA SER A 152 3.32 -14.84 2.52
C SER A 152 3.59 -15.01 4.02
N THR A 153 2.57 -14.81 4.87
CA THR A 153 2.70 -15.00 6.32
C THR A 153 2.91 -16.47 6.67
N VAL A 154 2.06 -17.36 6.14
CA VAL A 154 2.19 -18.81 6.39
C VAL A 154 3.51 -19.33 5.80
N GLY A 155 3.86 -18.91 4.59
CA GLY A 155 5.14 -19.29 3.97
C GLY A 155 6.35 -18.85 4.80
N GLY A 156 6.37 -17.61 5.27
CA GLY A 156 7.47 -17.10 6.11
C GLY A 156 7.59 -17.81 7.46
N VAL A 157 6.48 -17.99 8.16
CA VAL A 157 6.48 -18.68 9.46
C VAL A 157 6.87 -20.15 9.31
N LEU A 158 6.43 -20.84 8.25
CA LEU A 158 6.78 -22.24 8.02
C LEU A 158 8.24 -22.41 7.57
N ALA A 159 8.77 -21.49 6.75
CA ALA A 159 10.11 -21.61 6.18
C ALA A 159 11.22 -21.16 7.16
N VAL A 160 11.01 -20.06 7.89
CA VAL A 160 12.05 -19.40 8.70
C VAL A 160 11.74 -19.46 10.21
N GLY A 161 10.47 -19.61 10.56
CA GLY A 161 10.04 -19.70 11.95
C GLY A 161 9.60 -18.37 12.57
N ASN A 162 9.14 -18.47 13.82
CA ASN A 162 8.47 -17.39 14.55
C ASN A 162 9.44 -16.57 15.43
N GLN A 163 10.48 -16.00 14.82
CA GLN A 163 11.49 -15.21 15.54
C GLN A 163 11.12 -13.72 15.64
N PRO A 164 11.62 -12.99 16.65
CA PRO A 164 11.42 -11.55 16.77
C PRO A 164 11.81 -10.79 15.49
N LEU A 165 11.05 -9.76 15.15
CA LEU A 165 11.32 -8.89 13.99
C LEU A 165 12.09 -7.66 14.43
N VAL A 166 13.09 -7.25 13.65
CA VAL A 166 13.80 -5.98 13.89
C VAL A 166 13.01 -4.84 13.26
N GLY A 167 12.61 -3.85 14.06
CA GLY A 167 11.96 -2.63 13.60
C GLY A 167 12.90 -1.70 12.81
N LEU A 168 12.37 -0.62 12.24
CA LEU A 168 13.15 0.34 11.43
C LEU A 168 13.98 1.29 12.29
N ASP A 169 13.59 1.48 13.53
CA ASP A 169 14.42 2.08 14.58
C ASP A 169 15.29 1.01 15.28
N GLY A 170 15.38 -0.23 14.77
CA GLY A 170 16.27 -1.26 15.29
C GLY A 170 15.81 -2.00 16.55
N HIS A 171 14.67 -1.65 17.16
CA HIS A 171 14.17 -2.37 18.33
C HIS A 171 13.65 -3.76 17.94
N LEU A 172 13.69 -4.70 18.89
CA LEU A 172 13.16 -6.05 18.68
C LEU A 172 11.68 -6.09 18.99
N LEU A 173 10.88 -6.45 18.00
CA LEU A 173 9.45 -6.72 18.10
C LEU A 173 9.24 -8.21 18.45
N PRO A 174 8.64 -8.51 19.61
CA PRO A 174 8.19 -9.85 19.92
C PRO A 174 7.28 -10.40 18.82
N PRO A 175 7.23 -11.73 18.62
CA PRO A 175 6.48 -12.31 17.51
C PRO A 175 4.98 -11.97 17.50
N ALA A 176 4.35 -11.82 18.67
CA ALA A 176 2.94 -11.41 18.77
C ALA A 176 2.73 -9.97 18.27
N ASP A 177 3.58 -9.04 18.69
CA ASP A 177 3.54 -7.63 18.28
C ASP A 177 3.89 -7.49 16.79
N ALA A 178 4.82 -8.31 16.29
CA ALA A 178 5.14 -8.38 14.87
C ALA A 178 3.93 -8.87 14.06
N ALA A 179 3.24 -9.93 14.51
CA ALA A 179 2.04 -10.44 13.85
C ALA A 179 0.92 -9.38 13.78
N GLU A 180 0.69 -8.66 14.88
CA GLU A 180 -0.30 -7.58 14.92
C GLU A 180 0.05 -6.45 13.94
N LYS A 181 1.31 -5.98 13.96
CA LYS A 181 1.77 -4.92 13.06
C LYS A 181 1.76 -5.34 11.59
N VAL A 182 2.09 -6.59 11.29
CA VAL A 182 1.99 -7.16 9.92
C VAL A 182 0.53 -7.17 9.46
N LEU A 183 -0.40 -7.61 10.30
CA LEU A 183 -1.83 -7.60 9.98
C LEU A 183 -2.35 -6.17 9.76
N LEU A 184 -1.96 -5.24 10.64
CA LEU A 184 -2.28 -3.81 10.51
C LEU A 184 -1.74 -3.23 9.21
N ALA A 185 -0.49 -3.54 8.83
CA ALA A 185 0.11 -3.07 7.59
C ALA A 185 -0.68 -3.55 6.36
N TRP A 186 -1.06 -4.83 6.32
CA TRP A 186 -1.92 -5.39 5.27
C TRP A 186 -3.34 -4.81 5.26
N ALA A 187 -3.90 -4.46 6.43
CA ALA A 187 -5.18 -3.79 6.51
C ALA A 187 -5.11 -2.34 5.98
N CYS A 188 -4.01 -1.62 6.28
CA CYS A 188 -3.82 -0.24 5.87
C CYS A 188 -3.77 -0.09 4.34
N VAL A 189 -3.13 -1.04 3.63
CA VAL A 189 -3.03 -1.00 2.16
C VAL A 189 -4.37 -1.27 1.46
N LEU A 190 -5.42 -1.69 2.17
CA LEU A 190 -6.75 -1.79 1.60
C LEU A 190 -7.27 -0.43 1.14
N ALA A 191 -7.01 0.64 1.90
CA ALA A 191 -7.47 1.98 1.54
C ALA A 191 -6.95 2.45 0.16
N PRO A 192 -5.63 2.46 -0.12
CA PRO A 192 -5.13 2.81 -1.45
C PRO A 192 -5.50 1.78 -2.53
N THR A 193 -5.67 0.51 -2.17
CA THR A 193 -6.20 -0.50 -3.10
C THR A 193 -7.63 -0.19 -3.53
N LEU A 194 -8.49 0.29 -2.62
CA LEU A 194 -9.84 0.75 -2.92
C LEU A 194 -9.85 1.99 -3.80
N ALA A 195 -8.88 2.90 -3.62
CA ALA A 195 -8.72 4.06 -4.49
C ALA A 195 -8.46 3.62 -5.94
N LEU A 196 -7.52 2.69 -6.14
CA LEU A 196 -7.22 2.10 -7.46
C LEU A 196 -8.40 1.31 -8.02
N ALA A 197 -9.12 0.55 -7.19
CA ALA A 197 -10.34 -0.14 -7.60
C ALA A 197 -11.42 0.85 -8.07
N GLY A 198 -11.64 1.95 -7.35
CA GLY A 198 -12.57 3.01 -7.73
C GLY A 198 -12.19 3.66 -9.06
N ILE A 199 -10.90 3.91 -9.30
CA ILE A 199 -10.38 4.38 -10.59
C ILE A 199 -10.63 3.34 -11.68
N GLY A 200 -10.48 2.05 -11.38
CA GLY A 200 -10.78 0.95 -12.29
C GLY A 200 -12.25 0.92 -12.68
N LEU A 201 -13.17 1.04 -11.71
CA LEU A 201 -14.61 1.13 -11.98
C LEU A 201 -14.94 2.35 -12.84
N LEU A 202 -14.33 3.51 -12.55
CA LEU A 202 -14.50 4.73 -13.32
C LEU A 202 -14.03 4.55 -14.77
N GLY A 203 -12.84 3.98 -14.98
CA GLY A 203 -12.30 3.66 -16.30
C GLY A 203 -13.19 2.66 -17.05
N SER A 204 -13.64 1.61 -16.37
CA SER A 204 -14.51 0.57 -16.93
C SER A 204 -15.85 1.12 -17.43
N VAL A 205 -16.44 2.09 -16.71
CA VAL A 205 -17.69 2.73 -17.11
C VAL A 205 -17.47 3.79 -18.18
N ALA A 206 -16.43 4.62 -18.04
CA ALA A 206 -16.23 5.81 -18.86
C ALA A 206 -15.68 5.50 -20.27
N LEU A 207 -14.88 4.44 -20.40
CA LEU A 207 -14.18 4.10 -21.66
C LEU A 207 -14.89 3.02 -22.50
N GLY A 208 -16.04 2.53 -22.02
CA GLY A 208 -16.92 1.63 -22.77
C GLY A 208 -16.22 0.36 -23.26
N ARG A 209 -16.22 0.16 -24.59
CA ARG A 209 -15.60 -1.01 -25.25
C ARG A 209 -14.07 -0.98 -25.25
N SER A 210 -13.45 0.16 -24.96
CA SER A 210 -12.00 0.30 -25.06
C SER A 210 -11.28 -0.54 -24.00
N PRO A 211 -10.25 -1.33 -24.39
CA PRO A 211 -9.44 -2.06 -23.43
C PRO A 211 -8.61 -1.12 -22.54
N VAL A 212 -8.53 0.19 -22.85
CA VAL A 212 -7.79 1.17 -22.05
C VAL A 212 -8.34 1.29 -20.62
N GLY A 213 -9.65 1.09 -20.42
CA GLY A 213 -10.24 1.12 -19.08
C GLY A 213 -9.70 0.03 -18.14
N LEU A 214 -9.23 -1.08 -18.72
CA LEU A 214 -8.56 -2.15 -17.98
C LEU A 214 -7.23 -1.67 -17.40
N LEU A 215 -6.47 -0.87 -18.14
CA LEU A 215 -5.09 -0.50 -17.79
C LEU A 215 -5.02 0.73 -16.88
N LEU A 216 -6.14 1.44 -16.70
CA LEU A 216 -6.15 2.74 -16.04
C LEU A 216 -5.58 2.71 -14.61
N PRO A 217 -5.96 1.77 -13.71
CA PRO A 217 -5.40 1.74 -12.36
C PRO A 217 -3.88 1.52 -12.35
N ALA A 218 -3.37 0.63 -13.20
CA ALA A 218 -1.94 0.35 -13.31
C ALA A 218 -1.16 1.57 -13.83
N VAL A 219 -1.67 2.26 -14.86
CA VAL A 219 -1.04 3.46 -15.42
C VAL A 219 -1.05 4.61 -14.40
N VAL A 220 -2.17 4.81 -13.70
CA VAL A 220 -2.27 5.86 -12.67
C VAL A 220 -1.35 5.55 -11.50
N ALA A 221 -1.29 4.30 -11.04
CA ALA A 221 -0.36 3.89 -9.98
C ALA A 221 1.10 4.12 -10.39
N LEU A 222 1.48 3.74 -11.62
CA LEU A 222 2.82 3.98 -12.14
C LEU A 222 3.14 5.48 -12.21
N ALA A 223 2.22 6.30 -12.68
CA ALA A 223 2.38 7.75 -12.70
C ALA A 223 2.56 8.33 -11.28
N MET A 224 1.78 7.86 -10.31
CA MET A 224 1.92 8.24 -8.90
C MET A 224 3.25 7.76 -8.31
N GLN A 225 3.74 6.59 -8.70
CA GLN A 225 5.03 6.07 -8.25
C GLN A 225 6.19 6.91 -8.80
N LEU A 226 6.17 7.25 -10.09
CA LEU A 226 7.14 8.15 -10.70
C LEU A 226 7.12 9.53 -10.05
N ALA A 227 5.92 10.04 -9.73
CA ALA A 227 5.79 11.30 -8.99
C ALA A 227 6.42 11.21 -7.59
N GLN A 228 6.27 10.08 -6.89
CA GLN A 228 6.83 9.89 -5.55
C GLN A 228 8.36 9.76 -5.51
N MET A 229 8.99 9.40 -6.64
CA MET A 229 10.45 9.42 -6.79
C MET A 229 11.02 10.85 -6.89
N MET A 230 10.19 11.83 -7.24
CA MET A 230 10.58 13.23 -7.28
C MET A 230 10.64 13.82 -5.85
N PRO A 231 11.47 14.86 -5.61
CA PRO A 231 11.52 15.58 -4.35
C PRO A 231 10.28 16.49 -4.18
N LEU A 232 9.10 15.88 -4.10
CA LEU A 232 7.83 16.56 -3.85
C LEU A 232 7.73 17.00 -2.38
N PRO A 233 7.10 18.16 -2.11
CA PRO A 233 6.74 18.55 -0.75
C PRO A 233 5.90 17.47 -0.07
N VAL A 234 6.09 17.28 1.25
CA VAL A 234 5.40 16.23 2.04
C VAL A 234 3.89 16.28 1.85
N ALA A 235 3.29 17.47 1.83
CA ALA A 235 1.85 17.63 1.65
C ALA A 235 1.33 17.12 0.30
N VAL A 236 2.11 17.30 -0.78
CA VAL A 236 1.76 16.80 -2.12
C VAL A 236 1.93 15.28 -2.18
N ARG A 237 2.95 14.74 -1.51
CA ARG A 237 3.16 13.29 -1.42
C ARG A 237 2.00 12.61 -0.70
N LEU A 238 1.61 13.14 0.46
CA LEU A 238 0.53 12.60 1.29
C LEU A 238 -0.86 12.75 0.65
N SER A 239 -1.03 13.66 -0.32
CA SER A 239 -2.29 13.82 -1.07
C SER A 239 -2.47 12.78 -2.20
N LEU A 240 -1.43 11.99 -2.49
CA LEU A 240 -1.51 10.87 -3.42
C LEU A 240 -1.83 9.56 -2.66
N PRO A 241 -2.77 8.75 -3.16
CA PRO A 241 -3.06 7.43 -2.58
C PRO A 241 -1.83 6.52 -2.48
N GLY A 242 -0.87 6.68 -3.39
CA GLY A 242 0.37 5.92 -3.39
C GLY A 242 1.20 6.05 -2.10
N SER A 243 1.07 7.15 -1.36
CA SER A 243 1.78 7.33 -0.08
C SER A 243 1.39 6.29 0.97
N ALA A 244 0.13 5.85 0.98
CA ALA A 244 -0.36 4.83 1.92
C ALA A 244 0.18 3.43 1.62
N PHE A 245 0.72 3.18 0.42
CA PHE A 245 1.46 1.95 0.11
C PHE A 245 2.88 1.94 0.69
N LEU A 246 3.37 3.06 1.23
CA LEU A 246 4.70 3.20 1.80
C LEU A 246 4.65 3.46 3.31
N SER A 247 3.75 4.33 3.78
CA SER A 247 3.71 4.82 5.16
C SER A 247 3.30 3.80 6.24
N TRP A 248 2.97 2.56 5.86
CA TRP A 248 2.79 1.46 6.82
C TRP A 248 4.10 1.09 7.52
N ASN A 249 5.24 1.44 6.94
CA ASN A 249 6.57 1.26 7.50
C ASN A 249 6.69 1.92 8.91
N GLY A 250 6.02 3.05 9.12
CA GLY A 250 5.96 3.77 10.39
C GLY A 250 5.28 3.01 11.54
N LEU A 251 4.62 1.88 11.28
CA LEU A 251 4.14 0.98 12.34
C LEU A 251 5.28 0.24 13.05
N PHE A 252 6.45 0.15 12.42
CA PHE A 252 7.61 -0.63 12.88
C PHE A 252 8.68 0.26 13.54
N THR A 253 8.29 1.42 14.05
CA THR A 253 9.14 2.35 14.82
C THR A 253 8.57 2.58 16.22
N SER A 254 9.41 2.98 17.18
CA SER A 254 9.01 3.37 18.53
C SER A 254 9.45 4.81 18.84
N PRO A 255 8.52 5.78 19.01
CA PRO A 255 7.07 5.66 18.88
C PRO A 255 6.63 5.45 17.41
N ALA A 256 5.46 4.82 17.22
CA ALA A 256 4.92 4.57 15.89
C ALA A 256 4.53 5.88 15.19
N GLN A 257 4.93 6.03 13.94
CA GLN A 257 4.65 7.21 13.12
C GLN A 257 3.28 7.11 12.44
N LEU A 258 2.21 7.31 13.22
CA LEU A 258 0.83 7.12 12.73
C LEU A 258 0.30 8.27 11.86
N ALA A 259 0.81 9.50 12.04
CA ALA A 259 0.24 10.66 11.35
C ALA A 259 0.35 10.57 9.80
N PRO A 260 1.51 10.21 9.21
CA PRO A 260 1.61 10.00 7.75
C PRO A 260 0.71 8.86 7.27
N LEU A 261 0.61 7.78 8.05
CA LEU A 261 -0.19 6.61 7.73
C LEU A 261 -1.70 6.94 7.70
N LEU A 262 -2.22 7.54 8.76
CA LEU A 262 -3.64 7.90 8.86
C LEU A 262 -4.03 8.95 7.82
N THR A 263 -3.15 9.91 7.52
CA THR A 263 -3.38 10.90 6.45
C THR A 263 -3.48 10.21 5.09
N GLY A 264 -2.53 9.33 4.77
CA GLY A 264 -2.55 8.57 3.51
C GLY A 264 -3.79 7.67 3.38
N ILE A 265 -4.23 7.03 4.47
CA ILE A 265 -5.47 6.23 4.51
C ILE A 265 -6.68 7.11 4.24
N ALA A 266 -6.82 8.23 4.96
CA ALA A 266 -7.95 9.14 4.81
C ALA A 266 -8.04 9.68 3.37
N VAL A 267 -6.92 10.15 2.82
CA VAL A 267 -6.83 10.60 1.42
C VAL A 267 -7.22 9.49 0.46
N SER A 268 -6.69 8.28 0.64
CA SER A 268 -7.01 7.13 -0.20
C SER A 268 -8.51 6.77 -0.17
N LEU A 269 -9.15 6.84 1.00
CA LEU A 269 -10.59 6.60 1.12
C LEU A 269 -11.41 7.69 0.43
N VAL A 270 -11.01 8.96 0.55
CA VAL A 270 -11.67 10.06 -0.19
C VAL A 270 -11.55 9.84 -1.70
N TRP A 271 -10.39 9.42 -2.19
CA TRP A 271 -10.19 9.02 -3.58
C TRP A 271 -11.09 7.85 -3.99
N ALA A 272 -11.16 6.79 -3.19
CA ALA A 272 -12.01 5.62 -3.45
C ALA A 272 -13.49 6.00 -3.56
N VAL A 273 -13.99 6.79 -2.60
CA VAL A 273 -15.37 7.27 -2.59
C VAL A 273 -15.63 8.16 -3.80
N THR A 274 -14.75 9.12 -4.08
CA THR A 274 -14.91 10.07 -5.19
C THR A 274 -14.92 9.35 -6.53
N ALA A 275 -13.93 8.49 -6.80
CA ALA A 275 -13.85 7.75 -8.06
C ALA A 275 -15.05 6.80 -8.25
N THR A 276 -15.47 6.10 -7.20
CA THR A 276 -16.64 5.21 -7.23
C THR A 276 -17.94 5.99 -7.43
N ALA A 277 -18.10 7.14 -6.78
CA ALA A 277 -19.26 8.02 -6.94
C ALA A 277 -19.34 8.58 -8.37
N LEU A 278 -18.22 9.01 -8.95
CA LEU A 278 -18.16 9.46 -10.35
C LEU A 278 -18.52 8.32 -11.30
N ALA A 279 -17.98 7.11 -11.09
CA ALA A 279 -18.32 5.93 -11.87
C ALA A 279 -19.83 5.64 -11.80
N TYR A 280 -20.42 5.70 -10.61
CA TYR A 280 -21.85 5.51 -10.39
C TYR A 280 -22.70 6.56 -11.12
N LEU A 281 -22.36 7.84 -10.98
CA LEU A 281 -23.09 8.94 -11.61
C LEU A 281 -23.00 8.87 -13.14
N LEU A 282 -21.84 8.53 -13.69
CA LEU A 282 -21.66 8.32 -15.13
C LEU A 282 -22.47 7.12 -15.62
N PHE A 283 -22.46 6.02 -14.87
CA PHE A 283 -23.22 4.82 -15.20
C PHE A 283 -24.74 5.09 -15.22
N LEU A 284 -25.26 5.86 -14.26
CA LEU A 284 -26.69 6.21 -14.21
C LEU A 284 -27.12 7.16 -15.32
N ARG A 285 -26.21 7.99 -15.85
CA ARG A 285 -26.47 8.93 -16.93
C ARG A 285 -26.15 8.36 -18.31
N ARG A 286 -25.74 7.09 -18.39
CA ARG A 286 -25.39 6.42 -19.64
C ARG A 286 -26.64 6.01 -20.39
N ASP A 287 -26.68 6.34 -21.67
CA ASP A 287 -27.71 5.84 -22.57
C ASP A 287 -27.31 4.44 -23.05
N PHE A 288 -28.20 3.46 -22.84
CA PHE A 288 -28.00 2.08 -23.28
C PHE A 288 -28.75 1.76 -24.58
N THR A 289 -29.51 2.72 -25.11
CA THR A 289 -30.33 2.56 -26.31
C THR A 289 -29.56 2.92 -27.58
N ASN A 290 -28.64 3.88 -27.49
CA ASN A 290 -27.81 4.31 -28.61
C ASN A 290 -26.49 3.52 -28.69
N PRO A 291 -26.29 2.64 -29.68
CA PRO A 291 -25.05 1.86 -29.83
C PRO A 291 -23.82 2.70 -30.25
N THR A 292 -24.00 3.97 -30.63
CA THR A 292 -22.92 4.90 -30.97
C THR A 292 -22.52 5.82 -29.81
N ASP A 293 -23.27 5.83 -28.69
CA ASP A 293 -22.87 6.51 -27.45
C ASP A 293 -21.87 5.64 -26.67
N ASP A 294 -20.77 5.28 -27.34
CA ASP A 294 -19.59 4.73 -26.70
C ASP A 294 -18.92 5.90 -25.95
N GLY A 295 -18.77 5.76 -24.62
CA GLY A 295 -18.40 6.82 -23.69
C GLY A 295 -17.44 7.85 -24.29
N SER A 296 -17.94 9.07 -24.53
CA SER A 296 -17.13 10.08 -25.22
C SER A 296 -15.88 10.40 -24.41
N ALA A 297 -14.71 10.36 -25.05
CA ALA A 297 -13.43 10.67 -24.40
C ALA A 297 -13.47 12.03 -23.68
N ARG A 298 -14.19 13.00 -24.26
CA ARG A 298 -14.46 14.30 -23.64
C ARG A 298 -15.21 14.17 -22.30
N ARG A 299 -16.23 13.33 -22.21
CA ARG A 299 -16.98 13.09 -20.96
C ARG A 299 -16.13 12.33 -19.94
N ALA A 300 -15.30 11.38 -20.37
CA ALA A 300 -14.36 10.68 -19.51
C ALA A 300 -13.32 11.64 -18.89
N VAL A 301 -12.78 12.57 -19.69
CA VAL A 301 -11.82 13.59 -19.21
C VAL A 301 -12.51 14.60 -18.29
N VAL A 302 -13.63 15.19 -18.73
CA VAL A 302 -14.26 16.31 -18.01
C VAL A 302 -14.97 15.85 -16.73
N ALA A 303 -15.64 14.70 -16.76
CA ALA A 303 -16.41 14.21 -15.61
C ALA A 303 -15.70 13.11 -14.81
N GLY A 304 -14.57 12.58 -15.30
CA GLY A 304 -13.76 11.58 -14.60
C GLY A 304 -12.42 12.14 -14.12
N ALA A 305 -11.54 12.53 -15.05
CA ALA A 305 -10.18 12.94 -14.71
C ALA A 305 -10.09 14.30 -13.98
N LEU A 306 -10.79 15.33 -14.48
CA LEU A 306 -10.74 16.69 -13.88
C LEU A 306 -11.13 16.73 -12.40
N PRO A 307 -12.22 16.08 -11.94
CA PRO A 307 -12.55 16.03 -10.51
C PRO A 307 -11.46 15.38 -9.65
N LEU A 308 -10.79 14.34 -10.16
CA LEU A 308 -9.71 13.66 -9.44
C LEU A 308 -8.45 14.54 -9.37
N VAL A 309 -8.16 15.32 -10.42
CA VAL A 309 -7.10 16.34 -10.38
C VAL A 309 -7.44 17.47 -9.39
N GLY A 310 -8.69 17.94 -9.40
CA GLY A 310 -9.18 18.90 -8.42
C GLY A 310 -9.08 18.37 -6.99
N LEU A 311 -9.32 17.07 -6.80
CA LEU A 311 -9.17 16.41 -5.50
C LEU A 311 -7.72 16.45 -5.00
N ILE A 312 -6.71 16.32 -5.88
CA ILE A 312 -5.30 16.49 -5.49
C ILE A 312 -5.06 17.89 -4.94
N ALA A 313 -5.56 18.93 -5.62
CA ALA A 313 -5.37 20.31 -5.18
C ALA A 313 -6.02 20.55 -3.82
N VAL A 314 -7.28 20.11 -3.65
CA VAL A 314 -8.01 20.25 -2.38
C VAL A 314 -7.33 19.47 -1.25
N THR A 315 -6.97 18.21 -1.47
CA THR A 315 -6.32 17.40 -0.42
C THR A 315 -4.94 17.93 -0.07
N THR A 316 -4.18 18.42 -1.05
CA THR A 316 -2.89 19.09 -0.81
C THR A 316 -3.06 20.35 0.05
N VAL A 317 -4.06 21.20 -0.23
CA VAL A 317 -4.32 22.41 0.57
C VAL A 317 -4.69 22.05 2.01
N VAL A 318 -5.58 21.06 2.18
CA VAL A 318 -5.99 20.59 3.51
C VAL A 318 -4.82 19.99 4.29
N VAL A 319 -4.01 19.13 3.67
CA VAL A 319 -2.83 18.53 4.32
C VAL A 319 -1.81 19.61 4.69
N THR A 320 -1.55 20.56 3.79
CA THR A 320 -0.65 21.69 4.08
C THR A 320 -1.15 22.52 5.27
N ALA A 321 -2.46 22.75 5.37
CA ALA A 321 -3.05 23.54 6.47
C ALA A 321 -3.10 22.79 7.81
N THR A 322 -3.05 21.46 7.79
CA THR A 322 -3.22 20.61 8.99
C THR A 322 -1.92 19.98 9.47
N THR A 323 -0.83 20.09 8.70
CA THR A 323 0.48 19.53 9.05
C THR A 323 1.51 20.62 9.26
N THR A 324 2.49 20.37 10.13
CA THR A 324 3.57 21.30 10.43
C THR A 324 4.78 21.16 9.51
N ALA A 325 4.71 20.26 8.52
CA ALA A 325 5.85 19.95 7.67
C ALA A 325 5.95 20.93 6.50
N THR A 326 7.08 21.63 6.40
CA THR A 326 7.46 22.45 5.25
C THR A 326 8.48 21.71 4.38
N GLY A 327 8.37 21.85 3.06
CA GLY A 327 9.33 21.23 2.13
C GLY A 327 9.31 19.69 2.18
N SER A 328 10.49 19.09 2.31
CA SER A 328 10.69 17.64 2.31
C SER A 328 10.37 16.96 3.65
N GLY A 329 10.26 17.72 4.74
CA GLY A 329 10.10 17.17 6.10
C GLY A 329 11.34 16.47 6.68
N ILE A 330 12.40 16.31 5.89
CA ILE A 330 13.68 15.68 6.25
C ILE A 330 14.65 16.79 6.65
N THR A 331 14.93 16.90 7.95
CA THR A 331 15.87 17.87 8.51
C THR A 331 17.04 17.16 9.20
N GLN A 332 18.18 17.84 9.29
CA GLN A 332 19.39 17.34 9.96
C GLN A 332 19.09 16.73 11.34
N ASP A 333 18.37 17.46 12.20
CA ASP A 333 18.04 17.01 13.56
C ASP A 333 17.22 15.72 13.60
N LYS A 334 16.34 15.51 12.60
CA LYS A 334 15.51 14.30 12.52
C LYS A 334 16.34 13.09 12.05
N VAL A 335 17.20 13.30 11.05
CA VAL A 335 18.14 12.26 10.57
C VAL A 335 19.09 11.84 11.69
N GLN A 336 19.69 12.80 12.40
CA GLN A 336 20.59 12.54 13.53
C GLN A 336 19.89 11.74 14.64
N ARG A 337 18.69 12.16 15.06
CA ARG A 337 17.92 11.43 16.08
C ARG A 337 17.56 10.02 15.63
N SER A 338 17.06 9.86 14.40
CA SER A 338 16.66 8.55 13.89
C SER A 338 17.84 7.59 13.81
N LEU A 339 18.99 8.06 13.30
CA LEU A 339 20.19 7.24 13.17
C LEU A 339 20.76 6.84 14.54
N ALA A 340 20.80 7.78 15.49
CA ALA A 340 21.29 7.51 16.85
C ALA A 340 20.42 6.47 17.58
N THR A 341 19.09 6.59 17.46
CA THR A 341 18.14 5.62 18.04
C THR A 341 18.32 4.23 17.42
N ALA A 342 18.35 4.15 16.08
CA ALA A 342 18.55 2.90 15.37
C ALA A 342 19.86 2.21 15.75
N PHE A 343 20.95 2.98 15.76
CA PHE A 343 22.26 2.49 16.19
C PHE A 343 22.23 1.96 17.62
N ALA A 344 21.63 2.69 18.57
CA ALA A 344 21.59 2.26 19.98
C ALA A 344 20.87 0.92 20.16
N HIS A 345 19.74 0.71 19.47
CA HIS A 345 19.01 -0.55 19.52
C HIS A 345 19.79 -1.71 18.87
N LEU A 346 20.33 -1.50 17.67
CA LEU A 346 21.08 -2.53 16.94
C LEU A 346 22.41 -2.87 17.63
N TYR A 347 23.05 -1.90 18.30
CA TYR A 347 24.25 -2.14 19.08
C TYR A 347 24.00 -3.11 20.24
N ARG A 348 22.86 -3.00 20.92
CA ARG A 348 22.47 -3.95 21.97
C ARG A 348 22.28 -5.36 21.41
N MET A 349 21.65 -5.47 20.24
CA MET A 349 21.49 -6.75 19.54
C MET A 349 22.85 -7.38 19.19
N GLN A 350 23.75 -6.61 18.58
CA GLN A 350 25.10 -7.09 18.27
C GLN A 350 25.88 -7.49 19.53
N THR A 351 25.78 -6.70 20.59
CA THR A 351 26.42 -6.97 21.90
C THR A 351 25.97 -8.32 22.45
N ALA A 352 24.67 -8.63 22.36
CA ALA A 352 24.14 -9.92 22.75
C ALA A 352 24.65 -11.07 21.84
N GLN A 353 24.66 -10.88 20.53
CA GLN A 353 25.16 -11.88 19.56
C GLN A 353 26.65 -12.21 19.76
N LEU A 354 27.44 -11.22 20.14
CA LEU A 354 28.86 -11.34 20.42
C LEU A 354 29.18 -11.73 21.87
N ASN A 355 28.15 -11.98 22.68
CA ASN A 355 28.29 -12.35 24.09
C ASN A 355 29.11 -11.33 24.91
N ARG A 356 28.98 -10.04 24.57
CA ARG A 356 29.61 -8.91 25.26
C ARG A 356 28.76 -8.50 26.49
N PRO A 357 29.34 -7.79 27.49
CA PRO A 357 28.58 -7.29 28.62
C PRO A 357 27.38 -6.44 28.20
N ALA A 358 26.21 -6.68 28.80
CA ALA A 358 25.00 -5.97 28.43
C ALA A 358 25.09 -4.47 28.75
N VAL A 359 24.69 -3.63 27.79
CA VAL A 359 24.60 -2.18 27.93
C VAL A 359 23.17 -1.72 27.61
N THR A 360 22.67 -0.73 28.34
CA THR A 360 21.36 -0.10 28.09
C THR A 360 21.52 1.13 27.19
N GLU A 361 20.51 1.48 26.39
CA GLU A 361 20.53 2.69 25.54
C GLU A 361 20.89 3.96 26.32
N ALA A 362 20.29 4.14 27.51
CA ALA A 362 20.57 5.29 28.37
C ALA A 362 22.04 5.40 28.82
N ARG A 363 22.78 4.28 28.82
CA ARG A 363 24.22 4.25 29.13
C ARG A 363 25.08 4.40 27.89
N LEU A 364 24.60 3.94 26.72
CA LEU A 364 25.28 4.16 25.46
C LEU A 364 25.37 5.65 25.12
N GLN A 365 24.32 6.41 25.45
CA GLN A 365 24.22 7.85 25.14
C GLN A 365 24.60 8.11 23.67
N ALA A 366 24.07 7.28 22.77
CA ALA A 366 24.40 7.34 21.36
C ALA A 366 23.91 8.67 20.77
N THR A 367 24.79 9.37 20.07
CA THR A 367 24.50 10.61 19.36
C THR A 367 25.03 10.52 17.94
N ALA A 368 24.37 11.16 16.99
CA ALA A 368 24.84 11.23 15.61
C ALA A 368 25.07 12.69 15.21
N ALA A 369 26.21 12.95 14.57
CA ALA A 369 26.48 14.19 13.86
C ALA A 369 26.42 13.89 12.36
N CYS A 370 25.38 14.39 11.70
CA CYS A 370 25.14 14.18 10.27
C CYS A 370 25.25 15.49 9.51
N ASP A 371 25.94 15.48 8.37
CA ASP A 371 26.02 16.58 7.44
C ASP A 371 25.63 16.13 6.03
N LYS A 372 25.19 17.08 5.21
CA LYS A 372 24.79 16.87 3.83
C LYS A 372 25.33 17.98 2.96
N GLY A 373 26.07 17.63 1.90
CA GLY A 373 26.69 18.62 1.01
C GLY A 373 27.87 19.35 1.65
N SER A 374 27.94 20.67 1.49
CA SER A 374 29.01 21.54 2.03
C SER A 374 28.41 22.59 2.97
N ASP A 375 29.23 23.22 3.83
CA ASP A 375 28.85 24.21 4.86
C ASP A 375 27.97 25.39 4.38
N ARG A 376 27.77 25.56 3.07
CA ARG A 376 27.00 26.64 2.44
C ARG A 376 25.54 26.29 2.15
N VAL A 377 25.12 25.04 2.33
CA VAL A 377 23.74 24.59 2.09
C VAL A 377 23.20 23.93 3.36
N ALA A 378 21.98 24.30 3.77
CA ALA A 378 21.33 23.66 4.91
C ALA A 378 21.21 22.15 4.65
N ALA A 379 21.61 21.34 5.62
CA ALA A 379 21.56 19.88 5.51
C ALA A 379 20.11 19.38 5.61
N GLU A 380 19.41 19.39 4.47
CA GLU A 380 17.99 19.05 4.38
C GLU A 380 17.64 18.25 3.12
N GLY A 381 16.55 17.48 3.21
CA GLY A 381 15.97 16.76 2.07
C GLY A 381 16.60 15.40 1.73
N PRO A 382 16.03 14.68 0.75
CA PRO A 382 16.49 13.36 0.33
C PRO A 382 17.81 13.41 -0.44
N GLY A 383 18.51 12.28 -0.52
CA GLY A 383 19.79 12.13 -1.23
C GLY A 383 20.69 11.05 -0.62
N ASN A 384 21.73 10.67 -1.38
CA ASN A 384 22.76 9.69 -1.01
C ASN A 384 24.09 10.32 -0.53
N ASP A 385 24.03 11.61 -0.22
CA ASP A 385 25.13 12.50 0.13
C ASP A 385 25.16 12.84 1.63
N TRP A 386 24.36 12.14 2.43
CA TRP A 386 24.39 12.26 3.88
C TRP A 386 25.57 11.48 4.45
N ARG A 387 26.38 12.15 5.26
CA ARG A 387 27.49 11.54 6.01
C ARG A 387 27.29 11.77 7.49
N CYS A 388 27.27 10.69 8.25
CA CYS A 388 26.99 10.73 9.67
C CYS A 388 28.11 10.06 10.46
N VAL A 389 28.49 10.67 11.58
CA VAL A 389 29.36 10.07 12.59
C VAL A 389 28.52 9.79 13.82
N VAL A 390 28.35 8.52 14.14
CA VAL A 390 27.70 8.09 15.38
C VAL A 390 28.76 7.94 16.45
N SER A 391 28.51 8.53 17.63
CA SER A 391 29.38 8.43 18.81
C SER A 391 28.60 7.83 19.97
N TRP A 392 29.23 6.96 20.76
CA TRP A 392 28.62 6.32 21.94
C TRP A 392 29.64 6.10 23.05
N HIS A 393 29.16 5.88 24.26
CA HIS A 393 29.97 5.67 25.45
C HIS A 393 29.74 4.25 26.00
N LEU A 394 30.81 3.63 26.51
CA LEU A 394 30.74 2.32 27.17
C LEU A 394 31.06 2.46 28.66
N PRO A 395 30.36 1.72 29.55
CA PRO A 395 30.67 1.74 30.96
C PRO A 395 32.12 1.30 31.23
N GLY A 396 32.88 2.12 31.96
CA GLY A 396 34.27 1.82 32.32
C GLY A 396 35.30 2.16 31.23
N VAL A 397 34.90 2.85 30.16
CA VAL A 397 35.79 3.33 29.10
C VAL A 397 35.63 4.86 28.98
N GLU A 398 36.73 5.61 29.15
CA GLU A 398 36.69 7.08 29.05
C GLU A 398 36.57 7.58 27.60
N ALA A 399 37.12 6.84 26.64
CA ALA A 399 37.04 7.20 25.22
C ALA A 399 35.67 6.86 24.63
N ALA A 400 35.07 7.82 23.93
CA ALA A 400 33.88 7.57 23.12
C ALA A 400 34.23 6.69 21.92
N GLY A 401 33.42 5.66 21.67
CA GLY A 401 33.47 4.92 20.42
C GLY A 401 32.84 5.77 19.31
N SER A 402 33.35 5.64 18.09
CA SER A 402 32.77 6.30 16.92
C SER A 402 32.73 5.38 15.70
N ALA A 403 31.73 5.61 14.85
CA ALA A 403 31.51 4.87 13.62
C ALA A 403 30.90 5.80 12.57
N VAL A 404 31.37 5.68 11.34
CA VAL A 404 30.87 6.49 10.21
C VAL A 404 29.80 5.71 9.46
N TYR A 405 28.76 6.41 9.02
CA TYR A 405 27.73 5.90 8.12
C TYR A 405 27.54 6.85 6.95
N GLN A 406 27.43 6.28 5.75
CA GLN A 406 26.88 6.97 4.59
C GLN A 406 25.39 6.62 4.47
N LEU A 407 24.54 7.63 4.36
CA LEU A 407 23.10 7.44 4.29
C LEU A 407 22.57 7.75 2.89
N ASP A 408 21.70 6.87 2.39
CA ASP A 408 20.82 7.13 1.26
C ASP A 408 19.40 7.33 1.77
N VAL A 409 18.94 8.59 1.79
CA VAL A 409 17.63 9.00 2.31
C VAL A 409 16.68 9.22 1.14
N THR A 410 15.63 8.41 1.07
CA THR A 410 14.60 8.52 0.04
C THR A 410 13.58 9.61 0.37
N PRO A 411 12.88 10.17 -0.64
CA PRO A 411 11.96 11.31 -0.42
C PRO A 411 10.75 11.02 0.49
N ASP A 412 10.44 9.75 0.75
CA ASP A 412 9.43 9.25 1.69
C ASP A 412 9.94 9.07 3.13
N GLY A 413 11.20 9.45 3.43
CA GLY A 413 11.75 9.46 4.78
C GLY A 413 12.54 8.20 5.15
N ARG A 414 12.41 7.11 4.39
CA ARG A 414 13.25 5.92 4.58
C ARG A 414 14.72 6.25 4.30
N PHE A 415 15.63 5.63 5.04
CA PHE A 415 17.05 5.66 4.71
C PHE A 415 17.71 4.29 4.83
N VAL A 416 18.77 4.09 4.06
CA VAL A 416 19.71 2.99 4.23
C VAL A 416 21.00 3.58 4.80
N ALA A 417 21.44 3.09 5.95
CA ALA A 417 22.72 3.46 6.55
C ALA A 417 23.77 2.40 6.22
N ASP A 418 24.81 2.77 5.49
CA ASP A 418 25.94 1.91 5.14
C ASP A 418 27.16 2.27 5.99
N GLY A 419 27.67 1.29 6.74
CA GLY A 419 28.72 1.46 7.73
C GLY A 419 30.11 1.44 7.11
N ASP A 420 30.88 2.51 7.37
CA ASP A 420 32.29 2.64 7.00
C ASP A 420 33.14 2.97 8.24
N GLY A 421 33.08 2.09 9.24
CA GLY A 421 33.81 2.28 10.50
C GLY A 421 34.62 1.04 10.91
N PRO A 422 34.98 0.92 12.20
CA PRO A 422 35.83 -0.16 12.68
C PRO A 422 35.22 -1.55 12.43
N LYS A 423 36.07 -2.55 12.12
CA LYS A 423 35.64 -3.93 11.83
C LYS A 423 34.87 -4.57 12.98
N GLU A 424 35.13 -4.13 14.20
CA GLU A 424 34.53 -4.63 15.43
C GLU A 424 33.10 -4.12 15.66
N VAL A 425 32.66 -3.14 14.86
CA VAL A 425 31.35 -2.46 14.97
C VAL A 425 30.59 -2.56 13.65
N ASN A 426 30.97 -1.80 12.62
CA ASN A 426 30.23 -1.69 11.36
C ASN A 426 31.09 -1.83 10.09
N GLY A 427 32.39 -2.07 10.20
CA GLY A 427 33.29 -2.19 9.04
C GLY A 427 33.31 -3.57 8.35
N TYR A 428 32.47 -4.52 8.76
CA TYR A 428 32.40 -5.85 8.14
C TYR A 428 30.99 -6.44 8.22
N PHE A 429 30.57 -7.10 7.14
CA PHE A 429 29.21 -7.60 6.94
C PHE A 429 28.84 -8.83 7.79
N LEU A 430 29.83 -9.53 8.36
CA LEU A 430 29.63 -10.65 9.28
C LEU A 430 30.22 -10.35 10.66
N VAL A 431 29.56 -10.86 11.68
CA VAL A 431 30.08 -10.96 13.05
C VAL A 431 30.23 -12.44 13.41
N ARG A 432 31.33 -12.77 14.09
CA ARG A 432 31.59 -14.15 14.54
C ARG A 432 30.89 -14.35 15.88
N THR A 433 29.80 -15.11 15.87
CA THR A 433 29.03 -15.46 17.07
C THR A 433 29.44 -16.83 17.61
N PRO A 434 29.10 -17.19 18.86
CA PRO A 434 29.37 -18.52 19.40
C PRO A 434 28.75 -19.68 18.60
N THR A 435 27.69 -19.41 17.82
CA THR A 435 26.96 -20.41 17.01
C THR A 435 27.39 -20.42 15.53
N GLY A 436 28.34 -19.57 15.13
CA GLY A 436 28.79 -19.43 13.74
C GLY A 436 28.83 -17.96 13.29
N ASP A 437 29.15 -17.74 12.01
CA ASP A 437 29.14 -16.40 11.44
C ASP A 437 27.69 -15.95 11.19
N ALA A 438 27.35 -14.74 11.63
CA ALA A 438 26.02 -14.15 11.47
C ALA A 438 26.13 -12.78 10.80
N PRO A 439 25.08 -12.33 10.08
CA PRO A 439 25.03 -10.97 9.53
C PRO A 439 25.24 -9.93 10.61
N ASN A 440 26.10 -8.95 10.35
CA ASN A 440 26.34 -7.84 11.25
C ASN A 440 25.17 -6.84 11.17
N PRO A 441 24.35 -6.68 12.23
CA PRO A 441 23.20 -5.77 12.21
C PRO A 441 23.60 -4.29 12.09
N LEU A 442 24.85 -3.93 12.41
CA LEU A 442 25.36 -2.56 12.32
C LEU A 442 26.11 -2.26 11.02
N TRP A 443 26.41 -3.28 10.19
CA TRP A 443 27.11 -3.03 8.93
C TRP A 443 26.24 -2.25 7.95
N GLN A 444 25.00 -2.69 7.75
CA GLN A 444 24.04 -1.99 6.92
C GLN A 444 22.63 -2.24 7.42
N PHE A 445 21.86 -1.18 7.64
CA PHE A 445 20.48 -1.27 8.14
C PHE A 445 19.58 -0.21 7.53
N ASP A 446 18.29 -0.52 7.51
CA ASP A 446 17.23 0.41 7.11
C ASP A 446 16.76 1.21 8.33
N GLY A 447 16.39 2.47 8.12
CA GLY A 447 15.69 3.28 9.10
C GLY A 447 14.69 4.25 8.47
N ASP A 448 14.01 5.03 9.30
CA ASP A 448 12.92 5.90 8.85
C ASP A 448 12.91 7.24 9.59
N VAL A 449 12.94 8.33 8.82
CA VAL A 449 12.91 9.71 9.31
C VAL A 449 11.47 10.18 9.43
N GLU A 450 11.09 10.64 10.62
CA GLU A 450 9.76 11.18 10.89
C GLU A 450 9.48 12.45 10.07
N LEU A 451 8.64 12.34 9.03
CA LEU A 451 8.34 13.46 8.12
C LEU A 451 7.47 14.55 8.75
N LEU A 452 6.49 14.15 9.55
CA LEU A 452 5.55 15.05 10.23
C LEU A 452 5.95 15.16 11.70
N SER A 453 6.16 16.37 12.22
CA SER A 453 6.37 16.52 13.66
C SER A 453 5.10 16.12 14.42
N PRO A 454 5.19 15.45 15.58
CA PRO A 454 4.02 15.17 16.38
C PRO A 454 3.41 16.52 16.80
N SER A 455 2.09 16.66 16.64
CA SER A 455 1.38 17.77 17.27
C SER A 455 1.68 17.68 18.77
N LYS A 456 2.27 18.72 19.36
CA LYS A 456 2.39 18.80 20.82
C LYS A 456 0.99 18.57 21.39
N GLY A 457 0.81 17.42 22.04
CA GLY A 457 -0.41 17.10 22.78
C GLY A 457 -0.58 18.04 23.96
#